data_AF-A0A7T1WVX1-F1
#
_entry.id   AF-A0A7T1WVX1-F1
#
_cell.length_a   1.000
_cell.length_b   1.000
_cell.length_c   1.000
_cell.angle_alpha   90.00
_cell.angle_beta   90.00
_cell.angle_gamma   90.00
#
_symmetry.space_group_name_H-M   'P 1'
#
loop_
_entity.id
_entity.type
_entity.pdbx_description
1 polymer ?
#
loop_
_entity_poly.entity_id
_entity_poly.type
_entity_poly.pdbx_seq_one_letter_code
_entity_poly.pdbx_strand_id
1 'polypeptide(L)'
;MRVSGSPEYGVHIPRGISASNRLMVDGMRDRDGMAVEAKYVKNEGRDCYRTVDELRRAHHGESRRDFMFEKDREELVKYQAAVQHPGNSEMRGVETVTNYRDAVPYWRVMMAAYGIKGYSRYVP
;
A
#
# COMPACT_ATOMS: atom_id res chain seq x y z
N MET A 1 1.56 21.65 3.90
CA MET A 1 0.77 20.54 4.49
C MET A 1 1.53 19.25 4.20
N ARG A 2 1.99 18.50 5.21
CA ARG A 2 2.68 17.22 5.01
C ARG A 2 1.64 16.20 4.53
N VAL A 3 1.94 15.48 3.45
CA VAL A 3 1.01 14.54 2.80
C VAL A 3 1.23 13.10 3.31
N SER A 4 2.44 12.78 3.77
CA SER A 4 2.81 11.50 4.40
C SER A 4 4.13 11.62 5.17
N GLY A 5 4.39 10.68 6.09
CA GLY A 5 5.60 10.53 6.90
C GLY A 5 5.32 10.70 8.39
N SER A 6 6.35 10.63 9.24
CA SER A 6 6.15 10.74 10.69
C SER A 6 5.58 12.12 11.12
N PRO A 7 4.65 12.15 12.10
CA PRO A 7 4.05 11.00 12.81
C PRO A 7 3.00 10.26 11.97
N GLU A 8 2.98 8.93 12.11
CA GLU A 8 1.98 8.04 11.49
C GLU A 8 0.62 8.14 12.22
N TYR A 9 -0.45 7.82 11.51
CA TYR A 9 -1.82 7.82 12.02
C TYR A 9 -2.29 6.38 12.25
N GLY A 10 -2.71 6.07 13.47
CA GLY A 10 -3.30 4.76 13.74
C GLY A 10 -4.78 4.72 13.35
N VAL A 11 -5.16 3.83 12.44
CA VAL A 11 -6.56 3.54 12.09
C VAL A 11 -7.00 2.19 12.64
N HIS A 12 -8.30 2.03 12.90
CA HIS A 12 -8.82 0.79 13.48
C HIS A 12 -8.87 -0.33 12.45
N ILE A 13 -8.52 -1.55 12.84
CA ILE A 13 -8.78 -2.77 12.06
C ILE A 13 -9.37 -3.85 12.96
N PRO A 14 -10.09 -4.85 12.41
CA PRO A 14 -10.61 -5.98 13.17
C PRO A 14 -9.54 -6.70 14.00
N ARG A 15 -9.97 -7.28 15.11
CA ARG A 15 -9.08 -8.05 15.98
C ARG A 15 -8.48 -9.25 15.25
N GLY A 16 -7.21 -9.54 15.53
CA GLY A 16 -6.50 -10.69 14.97
C GLY A 16 -5.86 -10.47 13.60
N ILE A 17 -6.05 -9.30 12.97
CA ILE A 17 -5.35 -8.93 11.72
C ILE A 17 -3.99 -8.28 12.00
N SER A 18 -3.84 -7.56 13.12
CA SER A 18 -2.55 -7.11 13.63
C SER A 18 -2.50 -7.24 15.15
N ALA A 19 -1.29 -7.31 15.71
CA ALA A 19 -1.09 -7.42 17.17
C ALA A 19 -1.70 -6.24 17.95
N SER A 20 -1.70 -5.04 17.36
CA SER A 20 -2.25 -3.82 17.97
C SER A 20 -3.73 -3.60 17.66
N ASN A 21 -4.35 -4.41 16.80
CA ASN A 21 -5.67 -4.16 16.20
C ASN A 21 -5.76 -2.77 15.54
N ARG A 22 -4.61 -2.24 15.12
CA ARG A 22 -4.48 -1.00 14.37
C ARG A 22 -3.61 -1.23 13.14
N LEU A 23 -3.88 -0.43 12.13
CA LEU A 23 -2.97 -0.17 11.02
C LEU A 23 -2.38 1.22 11.25
N MET A 24 -1.07 1.36 11.08
CA MET A 24 -0.43 2.67 11.03
C MET A 24 -0.34 3.10 9.57
N VAL A 25 -0.78 4.31 9.27
CA VAL A 25 -0.68 4.90 7.94
C VAL A 25 0.21 6.13 7.97
N ASP A 26 0.99 6.35 6.91
CA ASP A 26 1.94 7.48 6.88
C ASP A 26 1.25 8.85 6.87
N GLY A 27 -0.02 8.91 6.50
CA GLY A 27 -0.80 10.14 6.51
C GLY A 27 -2.29 9.86 6.35
N MET A 28 -3.11 10.76 6.88
CA MET A 28 -4.54 10.83 6.57
C MET A 28 -4.83 12.18 5.91
N ARG A 29 -5.46 12.16 4.74
CA ARG A 29 -5.74 13.38 3.99
C ARG A 29 -7.18 13.84 4.15
N ASP A 30 -7.35 14.96 4.85
CA ASP A 30 -8.67 15.52 5.21
C ASP A 30 -9.59 15.79 4.01
N ARG A 31 -9.04 16.22 2.87
CA ARG A 31 -9.84 16.67 1.72
C ARG A 31 -10.70 15.57 1.07
N ASP A 32 -10.23 14.33 1.12
CA ASP A 32 -10.82 13.19 0.40
C ASP A 32 -10.79 11.88 1.20
N GLY A 33 -10.29 11.90 2.44
CA GLY A 33 -10.27 10.75 3.34
C GLY A 33 -9.29 9.66 2.92
N MET A 34 -8.29 9.98 2.09
CA MET A 34 -7.32 8.99 1.63
C MET A 34 -6.25 8.77 2.71
N ALA A 35 -6.04 7.51 3.10
CA ALA A 35 -4.82 7.12 3.81
C ALA A 35 -3.66 7.17 2.81
N VAL A 36 -2.63 7.94 3.11
CA VAL A 36 -1.46 8.11 2.25
C VAL A 36 -0.34 7.22 2.77
N GLU A 37 0.20 6.39 1.88
CA GLU A 37 1.20 5.37 2.17
C GLU A 37 2.45 5.62 1.33
N ALA A 38 3.56 5.94 1.99
CA ALA A 38 4.86 6.13 1.35
C ALA A 38 5.55 4.77 1.13
N LYS A 39 5.84 4.46 -0.13
CA LYS A 39 6.60 3.27 -0.54
C LYS A 39 7.93 3.70 -1.15
N TYR A 40 8.94 3.79 -0.29
CA TYR A 40 10.32 4.04 -0.69
C TYR A 40 10.97 2.72 -1.11
N VAL A 41 11.01 2.48 -2.42
CA VAL A 41 11.35 1.18 -3.01
C VAL A 41 12.49 1.24 -4.01
N LYS A 42 12.93 2.44 -4.40
CA LYS A 42 14.17 2.67 -5.13
C LYS A 42 15.22 3.20 -4.18
N ASN A 43 16.32 2.47 -4.04
CA ASN A 43 17.52 2.93 -3.33
C ASN A 43 18.60 3.27 -4.37
N GLU A 44 19.56 4.12 -4.01
CA GLU A 44 20.71 4.38 -4.87
C GLU A 44 21.42 3.07 -5.24
N GLY A 45 21.70 2.88 -6.53
CA GLY A 45 22.37 1.70 -7.06
C GLY A 45 21.58 0.38 -7.01
N ARG A 46 20.27 0.41 -6.69
CA ARG A 46 19.43 -0.80 -6.69
C ARG A 46 18.15 -0.61 -7.50
N ASP A 47 17.93 -1.52 -8.44
CA ASP A 47 16.68 -1.59 -9.18
C ASP A 47 15.53 -2.06 -8.29
N CYS A 48 14.37 -1.46 -8.51
CA CYS A 48 13.16 -1.85 -7.82
C CYS A 48 12.53 -3.07 -8.51
N TYR A 49 12.30 -4.12 -7.74
CA TYR A 49 11.66 -5.35 -8.23
C TYR A 49 10.12 -5.29 -8.24
N ARG A 50 9.53 -4.19 -7.77
CA ARG A 50 8.07 -4.00 -7.76
C ARG A 50 7.64 -3.36 -9.06
N THR A 51 7.69 -4.13 -10.14
CA THR A 51 7.23 -3.72 -11.48
C THR A 51 6.13 -4.67 -11.97
N VAL A 52 5.34 -4.23 -12.95
CA VAL A 52 4.33 -5.10 -13.58
C VAL A 52 4.98 -6.30 -14.27
N ASP A 53 6.18 -6.14 -14.82
CA ASP A 53 6.86 -7.24 -15.50
C ASP A 53 7.41 -8.28 -14.53
N GLU A 54 7.96 -7.86 -13.38
CA GLU A 54 8.32 -8.79 -12.31
C GLU A 54 7.08 -9.51 -11.76
N LEU A 55 5.96 -8.79 -11.62
CA LEU A 55 4.68 -9.37 -11.23
C LEU A 55 4.21 -10.44 -12.24
N ARG A 56 4.27 -10.16 -13.55
CA ARG A 56 3.94 -11.12 -14.60
C ARG A 56 4.86 -12.34 -14.57
N ARG A 57 6.17 -12.15 -14.51
CA ARG A 57 7.15 -13.24 -14.43
C ARG A 57 6.87 -14.15 -13.24
N ALA A 58 6.61 -13.56 -12.08
CA ALA A 58 6.30 -14.31 -10.88
C ALA A 58 4.95 -15.08 -11.00
N HIS A 59 3.94 -14.50 -11.65
CA HIS A 59 2.68 -15.19 -11.95
C HIS A 59 2.87 -16.44 -12.83
N HIS A 60 3.79 -16.36 -13.79
CA HIS A 60 4.14 -17.45 -14.70
C HIS A 60 5.16 -18.44 -14.11
N GLY A 61 5.58 -18.26 -12.85
CA GLY A 61 6.59 -19.12 -12.21
C GLY A 61 8.02 -18.93 -12.73
N GLU A 62 8.27 -17.87 -13.51
CA GLU A 62 9.57 -17.55 -14.09
C GLU A 62 10.49 -16.80 -13.12
N SER A 63 9.94 -16.31 -12.01
CA SER A 63 10.68 -15.67 -10.93
C SER A 63 10.72 -16.55 -9.69
N ARG A 64 11.87 -16.60 -9.02
CA ARG A 64 11.98 -17.16 -7.65
C ARG A 64 11.31 -16.27 -6.60
N ARG A 65 10.95 -15.04 -6.98
CA ARG A 65 10.18 -14.15 -6.13
C ARG A 65 8.72 -14.57 -6.28
N ASP A 66 8.07 -14.80 -5.14
CA ASP A 66 6.65 -15.05 -5.12
C ASP A 66 5.91 -13.91 -5.83
N PHE A 67 4.79 -14.22 -6.50
CA PHE A 67 3.96 -13.25 -7.22
C PHE A 67 3.63 -12.04 -6.34
N MET A 68 3.53 -12.30 -5.04
CA MET A 68 3.28 -11.33 -4.03
C MET A 68 4.22 -11.53 -2.86
N PHE A 69 4.93 -10.47 -2.49
CA PHE A 69 5.71 -10.50 -1.26
C PHE A 69 4.76 -10.64 -0.08
N GLU A 70 5.00 -11.63 0.78
CA GLU A 70 4.17 -11.92 1.97
C GLU A 70 3.87 -10.67 2.78
N LYS A 71 4.86 -9.81 2.99
CA LYS A 71 4.68 -8.53 3.69
C LYS A 71 3.77 -7.54 2.96
N ASP A 72 3.88 -7.45 1.64
CA ASP A 72 3.02 -6.58 0.84
C ASP A 72 1.57 -7.12 0.88
N ARG A 73 1.36 -8.45 0.87
CA ARG A 73 0.05 -9.09 1.08
C ARG A 73 -0.57 -8.71 2.42
N GLU A 74 0.18 -8.88 3.51
CA GLU A 74 -0.30 -8.63 4.86
C GLU A 74 -0.75 -7.17 5.02
N GLU A 75 0.01 -6.23 4.47
CA GLU A 75 -0.35 -4.81 4.48
C GLU A 75 -1.60 -4.54 3.64
N LEU A 76 -1.75 -5.13 2.45
CA LEU A 76 -2.95 -4.99 1.63
C LEU A 76 -4.21 -5.51 2.35
N VAL A 77 -4.10 -6.64 3.07
CA VAL A 77 -5.19 -7.15 3.91
C VAL A 77 -5.56 -6.15 5.01
N LYS A 78 -4.58 -5.53 5.68
CA LYS A 78 -4.83 -4.49 6.68
C LYS A 78 -5.49 -3.25 6.07
N TYR A 79 -5.05 -2.80 4.90
CA TYR A 79 -5.66 -1.67 4.20
C TYR A 79 -7.12 -1.93 3.87
N GLN A 80 -7.44 -3.09 3.29
CA GLN A 80 -8.81 -3.45 2.97
C GLN A 80 -9.68 -3.47 4.23
N ALA A 81 -9.18 -4.10 5.30
CA ALA A 81 -9.88 -4.17 6.57
C ALA A 81 -10.09 -2.78 7.19
N ALA A 82 -9.11 -1.88 7.09
CA ALA A 82 -9.23 -0.51 7.59
C ALA A 82 -10.29 0.29 6.81
N VAL A 83 -10.30 0.21 5.47
CA VAL A 83 -11.30 0.89 4.64
C VAL A 83 -12.73 0.42 4.96
N GLN A 84 -12.90 -0.85 5.31
CA GLN A 84 -14.21 -1.44 5.62
C GLN A 84 -14.60 -1.32 7.10
N HIS A 85 -13.69 -0.90 7.97
CA HIS A 85 -13.95 -0.89 9.40
C HIS A 85 -14.93 0.23 9.78
N PRO A 86 -16.04 -0.07 10.49
CA PRO A 86 -17.07 0.93 10.80
C PRO A 86 -16.56 2.07 11.70
N GLY A 87 -15.48 1.84 12.46
CA GLY A 87 -14.81 2.85 13.28
C GLY A 87 -13.93 3.85 12.50
N ASN A 88 -13.76 3.68 11.18
CA ASN A 88 -12.97 4.58 10.33
C ASN A 88 -13.87 5.34 9.36
N SER A 89 -14.81 6.14 9.88
CA SER A 89 -15.79 6.87 9.07
C SER A 89 -15.18 7.86 8.06
N GLU A 90 -13.97 8.32 8.32
CA GLU A 90 -13.23 9.27 7.48
C GLU A 90 -12.41 8.59 6.38
N MET A 91 -12.00 7.34 6.56
CA MET A 91 -11.15 6.64 5.59
C MET A 91 -11.97 6.18 4.38
N ARG A 92 -11.62 6.68 3.19
CA ARG A 92 -12.33 6.39 1.93
C ARG A 92 -11.55 5.52 0.96
N GLY A 93 -10.26 5.33 1.21
CA GLY A 93 -9.37 4.54 0.37
C GLY A 93 -7.89 4.74 0.72
N VAL A 94 -7.02 4.16 -0.10
CA VAL A 94 -5.56 4.23 0.06
C VAL A 94 -4.90 4.90 -1.15
N GLU A 95 -4.00 5.84 -0.89
CA GLU A 95 -3.11 6.43 -1.87
C GLU A 95 -1.68 5.94 -1.63
N THR A 96 -1.14 5.17 -2.56
CA THR A 96 0.27 4.78 -2.49
C THR A 96 1.15 5.79 -3.21
N VAL A 97 2.03 6.46 -2.47
CA VAL A 97 3.03 7.39 -2.97
C VAL A 97 4.36 6.67 -3.05
N THR A 98 4.98 6.59 -4.23
CA THR A 98 6.24 5.85 -4.39
C THR A 98 7.32 6.68 -5.07
N ASN A 99 8.57 6.41 -4.70
CA ASN A 99 9.77 7.01 -5.30
C ASN A 99 10.26 6.28 -6.56
N TYR A 100 9.46 5.35 -7.10
CA TYR A 100 9.76 4.68 -8.35
C TYR A 100 8.58 4.72 -9.32
N ARG A 101 8.78 5.34 -10.48
CA ARG A 101 7.71 5.53 -11.48
C ARG A 101 7.10 4.21 -11.93
N ASP A 102 7.91 3.18 -12.17
CA ASP A 102 7.43 1.90 -12.70
C ASP A 102 6.76 1.02 -11.63
N ALA A 103 6.85 1.40 -10.35
CA ALA A 103 6.10 0.76 -9.27
C ALA A 103 4.66 1.28 -9.15
N VAL A 104 4.32 2.44 -9.74
CA VAL A 104 2.95 2.97 -9.72
C VAL A 104 1.93 1.96 -10.27
N PRO A 105 2.11 1.38 -11.47
CA PRO A 105 1.16 0.39 -11.98
C PRO A 105 1.19 -0.92 -11.17
N TYR A 106 2.33 -1.32 -10.59
CA TYR A 106 2.41 -2.46 -9.68
C TYR A 106 1.46 -2.29 -8.49
N TRP A 107 1.55 -1.17 -7.78
CA TRP A 107 0.68 -0.89 -6.62
C TRP A 107 -0.79 -0.82 -7.00
N ARG A 108 -1.11 -0.25 -8.17
CA ARG A 108 -2.50 -0.21 -8.68
C ARG A 108 -3.05 -1.61 -8.93
N VAL A 109 -2.28 -2.50 -9.56
CA VAL A 109 -2.69 -3.89 -9.79
C VAL A 109 -2.89 -4.62 -8.46
N MET A 110 -1.97 -4.46 -7.51
CA MET A 110 -2.07 -5.09 -6.20
C MET A 110 -3.29 -4.60 -5.41
N MET A 111 -3.56 -3.29 -5.38
CA MET A 111 -4.77 -2.77 -4.73
C MET A 111 -6.05 -3.29 -5.37
N ALA A 112 -6.10 -3.35 -6.71
CA ALA A 112 -7.26 -3.88 -7.42
C ALA A 112 -7.48 -5.38 -7.12
N ALA A 113 -6.41 -6.18 -7.10
CA ALA A 113 -6.47 -7.60 -6.78
C ALA A 113 -7.00 -7.88 -5.35
N TYR A 114 -6.80 -6.95 -4.42
CA TYR A 114 -7.25 -7.04 -3.03
C TYR A 114 -8.53 -6.26 -2.73
N GLY A 115 -9.20 -5.72 -3.76
CA GLY A 115 -10.45 -4.96 -3.59
C GLY A 115 -10.26 -3.69 -2.76
N ILE A 116 -9.05 -3.13 -2.71
CA ILE A 116 -8.76 -1.89 -2.01
C ILE A 116 -9.13 -0.74 -2.93
N LYS A 117 -10.05 0.12 -2.48
CA LYS A 117 -10.36 1.37 -3.15
C LYS A 117 -9.16 2.31 -3.02
N GLY A 118 -8.54 2.70 -4.14
CA GLY A 118 -7.32 3.50 -4.07
C GLY A 118 -6.67 3.79 -5.41
N TYR A 119 -5.55 4.51 -5.35
CA TYR A 119 -4.68 4.76 -6.50
C TYR A 119 -3.23 4.94 -6.05
N SER A 120 -2.29 4.85 -6.99
CA SER A 120 -0.89 5.15 -6.76
C SER A 120 -0.41 6.32 -7.61
N ARG A 121 0.57 7.08 -7.10
CA ARG A 121 1.29 8.13 -7.82
C ARG A 121 2.78 8.12 -7.50
N TYR A 122 3.56 8.67 -8.43
CA TYR A 122 5.00 8.84 -8.31
C TYR A 122 5.34 10.19 -7.67
N VAL A 123 6.28 10.20 -6.72
CA VAL A 123 6.93 11.38 -6.15
C VAL A 123 8.42 11.06 -6.02
N PRO A 124 9.32 11.83 -6.68
CA PRO A 124 10.76 11.60 -6.62
C PRO A 124 11.33 11.75 -5.22
#